data_AF-A0A212CAV7-F1
#
_entry.id   AF-A0A212CAV7-F1
#
_cell.length_a   1.000
_cell.length_b   1.000
_cell.length_c   1.000
_cell.angle_alpha   90.00
_cell.angle_beta   90.00
_cell.angle_gamma   90.00
#
_symmetry.space_group_name_H-M   'P 1'
#
loop_
_entity.id
_entity.type
_entity.pdbx_description
1 polymer ?
#
loop_
_entity_poly.entity_id
_entity_poly.type
_entity_poly.pdbx_seq_one_letter_code
_entity_poly.pdbx_strand_id
1 'polypeptide(L)'
;MVAFCAGLWVSNPGRVQGQEAWGIPGADCEVCQEFLNRFYNSLIARGVNFSLDTIEKELINFCLDVKGKENRLCYYLGATKDAATKILSEVTRPMSVHMPAAKICEKLKKMDSQICELKYEKKLDLASVDLSKMRVAELKQILHGWGEECRACAEKIDYVNLIKELAPKYAATHPQTEL
;
A
#
# COMPACT_ATOMS: atom_id res chain seq x y z
N MET A 1 -73.97 8.73 -12.72
CA MET A 1 -72.73 9.43 -13.08
C MET A 1 -72.01 9.82 -11.80
N VAL A 2 -71.14 8.94 -11.27
CA VAL A 2 -70.07 9.33 -10.33
C VAL A 2 -68.88 8.43 -10.65
N ALA A 3 -67.76 9.07 -10.92
CA ALA A 3 -66.57 8.52 -11.52
C ALA A 3 -65.61 7.90 -10.49
N PHE A 4 -64.90 6.86 -10.94
CA PHE A 4 -63.53 6.43 -10.65
C PHE A 4 -62.84 6.93 -9.37
N CYS A 5 -62.26 5.98 -8.61
CA CYS A 5 -60.80 5.79 -8.60
C CYS A 5 -60.42 4.48 -7.91
N ALA A 6 -59.73 3.62 -8.65
CA ALA A 6 -59.13 2.39 -8.19
C ALA A 6 -57.97 2.69 -7.23
N GLY A 7 -58.07 2.19 -5.99
CA GLY A 7 -56.96 2.16 -5.05
C GLY A 7 -55.99 1.06 -5.43
N LEU A 8 -54.94 1.42 -6.17
CA LEU A 8 -53.80 0.55 -6.47
C LEU A 8 -52.95 0.34 -5.20
N TRP A 9 -52.73 -0.95 -4.89
CA TRP A 9 -51.67 -1.41 -4.01
C TRP A 9 -50.31 -0.93 -4.52
N VAL A 10 -49.62 -0.09 -3.75
CA VAL A 10 -48.18 0.10 -3.90
C VAL A 10 -47.48 -0.79 -2.88
N SER A 11 -47.18 -2.01 -3.32
CA SER A 11 -46.16 -2.84 -2.70
C SER A 11 -44.82 -2.13 -2.84
N ASN A 12 -44.14 -1.88 -1.72
CA ASN A 12 -42.78 -1.32 -1.71
C ASN A 12 -41.79 -2.45 -1.41
N PRO A 13 -41.10 -3.04 -2.40
CA PRO A 13 -39.96 -3.90 -2.16
C PRO A 13 -38.68 -3.08 -2.36
N GLY A 14 -37.90 -2.87 -1.30
CA GLY A 14 -36.68 -2.07 -1.44
C GLY A 14 -35.74 -2.05 -0.26
N ARG A 15 -35.70 -3.10 0.57
CA ARG A 15 -34.58 -3.32 1.49
C ARG A 15 -33.43 -3.92 0.68
N VAL A 16 -32.60 -3.08 0.08
CA VAL A 16 -31.32 -3.53 -0.47
C VAL A 16 -30.26 -3.33 0.60
N GLN A 17 -30.02 -4.40 1.35
CA GLN A 17 -28.73 -4.66 1.97
C GLN A 17 -27.66 -4.59 0.87
N GLY A 18 -26.93 -3.48 0.82
CA GLY A 18 -25.65 -3.43 0.14
C GLY A 18 -24.66 -4.23 0.96
N GLN A 19 -24.48 -5.49 0.57
CA GLN A 19 -23.55 -6.45 1.14
C GLN A 19 -22.15 -5.83 1.30
N GLU A 20 -21.64 -5.87 2.53
CA GLU A 20 -20.20 -5.90 2.80
C GLU A 20 -19.65 -7.19 2.17
N ALA A 21 -19.32 -7.11 0.89
CA ALA A 21 -18.43 -8.06 0.27
C ALA A 21 -17.03 -7.78 0.83
N TRP A 22 -16.66 -8.49 1.90
CA TRP A 22 -15.27 -8.89 2.14
C TRP A 22 -14.84 -9.84 1.00
N GLY A 23 -14.88 -9.36 -0.24
CA GLY A 23 -14.05 -9.93 -1.28
C GLY A 23 -12.64 -9.58 -0.87
N ILE A 24 -11.76 -10.57 -0.73
CA ILE A 24 -10.32 -10.32 -0.67
C ILE A 24 -9.97 -9.76 -2.06
N PRO A 25 -9.79 -8.43 -2.24
CA PRO A 25 -9.47 -7.88 -3.55
C PRO A 25 -7.96 -8.05 -3.68
N GLY A 26 -7.55 -9.13 -4.36
CA GLY A 26 -6.15 -9.50 -4.49
C GLY A 26 -5.28 -8.32 -4.92
N ALA A 27 -4.33 -7.97 -4.06
CA ALA A 27 -3.08 -7.25 -4.33
C ALA A 27 -3.14 -5.97 -5.21
N ASP A 28 -4.29 -5.33 -5.34
CA ASP A 28 -4.43 -4.06 -6.05
C ASP A 28 -4.20 -2.90 -5.05
N CYS A 29 -3.23 -2.02 -5.34
CA CYS A 29 -2.84 -0.91 -4.48
C CYS A 29 -2.15 -1.30 -3.14
N GLU A 30 -1.38 -2.39 -3.09
CA GLU A 30 -0.65 -2.88 -1.90
C GLU A 30 0.02 -1.75 -1.10
N VAL A 31 0.88 -0.94 -1.74
CA VAL A 31 1.59 0.17 -1.09
C VAL A 31 0.65 1.20 -0.47
N CYS A 32 -0.45 1.54 -1.15
CA CYS A 32 -1.43 2.49 -0.64
C CYS A 32 -2.16 1.94 0.58
N GLN A 33 -2.63 0.68 0.49
CA GLN A 33 -3.43 0.08 1.54
C GLN A 33 -2.61 -0.15 2.82
N GLU A 34 -1.42 -0.73 2.70
CA GLU A 34 -0.53 -1.00 3.83
C GLU A 34 -0.10 0.29 4.52
N PHE A 35 0.34 1.29 3.74
CA PHE A 35 0.76 2.58 4.28
C PHE A 35 -0.37 3.28 5.05
N LEU A 36 -1.57 3.38 4.46
CA LEU A 36 -2.70 4.07 5.09
C LEU A 36 -3.26 3.28 6.29
N ASN A 37 -3.26 1.95 6.25
CA ASN A 37 -3.63 1.13 7.41
C ASN A 37 -2.63 1.32 8.56
N ARG A 38 -1.32 1.30 8.27
CA ARG A 38 -0.26 1.54 9.26
C ARG A 38 -0.41 2.93 9.90
N PHE A 39 -0.67 3.94 9.08
CA PHE A 39 -0.93 5.30 9.55
C PHE A 39 -2.18 5.36 10.45
N TYR A 40 -3.30 4.79 10.00
CA TYR A 40 -4.55 4.74 10.74
C TYR A 40 -4.38 4.06 12.12
N ASN A 41 -3.72 2.90 12.15
CA ASN A 41 -3.44 2.17 13.38
C ASN A 41 -2.52 2.96 14.32
N SER A 42 -1.54 3.70 13.78
CA SER A 42 -0.69 4.61 14.56
C SER A 42 -1.47 5.74 15.23
N LEU A 43 -2.48 6.30 14.55
CA LEU A 43 -3.36 7.32 15.14
C LEU A 43 -4.19 6.75 16.28
N ILE A 44 -4.77 5.55 16.09
CA ILE A 44 -5.53 4.86 17.15
C ILE A 44 -4.65 4.56 18.35
N ALA A 45 -3.46 3.99 18.14
CA ALA A 45 -2.54 3.62 19.20
C ALA A 45 -2.10 4.82 20.06
N ARG A 46 -1.97 6.00 19.44
CA ARG A 46 -1.64 7.26 20.13
C ARG A 46 -2.86 7.99 20.70
N GLY A 47 -4.07 7.50 20.47
CA GLY A 47 -5.31 8.16 20.91
C GLY A 47 -5.53 9.53 20.27
N VAL A 48 -5.07 9.72 19.03
CA VAL A 48 -5.19 11.00 18.32
C VAL A 48 -6.63 11.21 17.85
N ASN A 49 -7.12 12.45 17.94
CA ASN A 49 -8.45 12.81 17.45
C ASN A 49 -8.49 12.79 15.91
N PHE A 50 -9.51 12.13 15.36
CA PHE A 50 -9.74 12.03 13.91
C PHE A 50 -10.39 13.29 13.33
N SER A 51 -9.80 14.46 13.57
CA SER A 51 -10.20 15.72 12.95
C SER A 51 -9.45 15.97 11.63
N LEU A 52 -10.04 16.72 10.69
CA LEU A 52 -9.42 16.95 9.37
C LEU A 52 -8.02 17.57 9.49
N ASP A 53 -7.88 18.65 10.29
CA ASP A 53 -6.61 19.36 10.50
C ASP A 53 -5.58 18.49 11.24
N THR A 54 -6.02 17.67 12.19
CA THR A 54 -5.13 16.76 12.91
C THR A 54 -4.60 15.65 12.00
N ILE A 55 -5.49 14.97 11.25
CA ILE A 55 -5.10 13.90 10.32
C ILE A 55 -4.16 14.46 9.25
N GLU A 56 -4.44 15.66 8.73
CA GLU A 56 -3.60 16.33 7.75
C GLU A 56 -2.17 16.55 8.27
N LYS A 57 -2.02 17.15 9.44
CA LYS A 57 -0.71 17.40 10.07
C LYS A 57 0.03 16.10 10.37
N GLU A 58 -0.66 15.12 10.93
CA GLU A 58 -0.08 13.83 11.26
C GLU A 58 0.35 13.07 10.02
N LEU A 59 -0.41 13.14 8.92
CA LEU A 59 -0.07 12.49 7.67
C LEU A 59 1.17 13.12 7.02
N ILE A 60 1.27 14.45 7.04
CA ILE A 60 2.47 15.17 6.58
C ILE A 60 3.69 14.76 7.41
N ASN A 61 3.56 14.73 8.73
CA ASN A 61 4.65 14.31 9.62
C ASN A 61 5.06 12.85 9.37
N PHE A 62 4.07 11.95 9.22
CA PHE A 62 4.32 10.55 8.92
C PHE A 62 5.05 10.37 7.57
N CYS A 63 4.79 11.24 6.61
CA CYS A 63 5.45 11.26 5.31
C CYS A 63 6.89 11.79 5.34
N LEU A 64 7.36 12.43 6.41
CA LEU A 64 8.74 12.92 6.51
C LEU A 64 9.75 11.79 6.76
N ASP A 65 9.33 10.74 7.48
CA ASP A 65 10.21 9.65 7.89
C ASP A 65 10.29 8.51 6.84
N VAL A 66 9.42 8.53 5.83
CA VAL A 66 9.33 7.44 4.84
C VAL A 66 10.26 7.65 3.65
N LYS A 67 10.71 6.52 3.09
CA LYS A 67 11.64 6.47 1.96
C LYS A 67 11.12 5.52 0.87
N GLY A 68 11.71 5.59 -0.32
CA GLY A 68 11.38 4.68 -1.42
C GLY A 68 9.97 4.87 -1.97
N LYS A 69 9.21 3.78 -2.12
CA LYS A 69 7.87 3.77 -2.74
C LYS A 69 6.84 4.55 -1.90
N GLU A 70 6.95 4.51 -0.58
CA GLU A 70 6.05 5.25 0.32
C GLU A 70 6.25 6.76 0.22
N ASN A 71 7.49 7.23 0.05
CA ASN A 71 7.74 8.65 -0.20
C ASN A 71 7.10 9.11 -1.53
N ARG A 72 7.16 8.25 -2.56
CA ARG A 72 6.49 8.52 -3.83
C ARG A 72 4.97 8.52 -3.69
N LEU A 73 4.41 7.63 -2.86
CA LEU A 73 3.00 7.66 -2.49
C LEU A 73 2.64 8.99 -1.81
N CYS A 74 3.41 9.43 -0.80
CA CYS A 74 3.19 10.70 -0.11
C CYS A 74 3.15 11.90 -1.06
N TYR A 75 4.02 11.91 -2.08
CA TYR A 75 4.00 12.91 -3.14
C TYR A 75 2.67 12.90 -3.91
N TYR A 76 2.16 11.73 -4.30
CA TYR A 76 0.88 11.60 -5.00
C TYR A 76 -0.33 11.95 -4.11
N LEU A 77 -0.28 11.63 -2.82
CA LEU A 77 -1.33 12.00 -1.86
C LEU A 77 -1.35 13.51 -1.55
N GLY A 78 -0.31 14.24 -1.96
CA GLY A 78 -0.16 15.65 -1.63
C GLY A 78 0.21 15.90 -0.17
N ALA A 79 0.79 14.90 0.50
CA ALA A 79 1.25 14.97 1.89
C ALA A 79 2.68 15.51 2.03
N THR A 80 3.19 16.18 1.00
CA THR A 80 4.47 16.90 1.01
C THR A 80 4.21 18.41 1.06
N LYS A 81 5.15 19.17 1.62
CA LYS A 81 5.01 20.63 1.80
C LYS A 81 4.80 21.40 0.50
N ASP A 82 5.19 20.80 -0.63
CA ASP A 82 5.18 21.44 -1.95
C ASP A 82 3.98 21.00 -2.82
N ALA A 83 3.11 20.11 -2.33
CA ALA A 83 2.07 19.48 -3.15
C ALA A 83 0.68 20.12 -3.01
N ALA A 84 -0.17 19.89 -4.02
CA ALA A 84 -1.52 20.43 -4.07
C ALA A 84 -2.43 19.75 -3.02
N THR A 85 -2.94 20.56 -2.08
CA THR A 85 -3.82 20.14 -0.96
C THR A 85 -5.13 19.49 -1.39
N LYS A 86 -5.51 19.58 -2.67
CA LYS A 86 -6.77 19.02 -3.19
C LYS A 86 -6.84 17.50 -3.01
N ILE A 87 -5.74 16.77 -3.24
CA ILE A 87 -5.74 15.30 -3.10
C ILE A 87 -5.71 14.87 -1.63
N LEU A 88 -5.01 15.63 -0.78
CA LEU A 88 -4.92 15.34 0.65
C LEU A 88 -6.30 15.27 1.31
N SER A 89 -7.22 16.14 0.88
CA SER A 89 -8.61 16.14 1.35
C SER A 89 -9.41 14.88 1.03
N GLU A 90 -9.03 14.13 -0.02
CA GLU A 90 -9.64 12.86 -0.41
C GLU A 90 -9.14 11.69 0.44
N VAL A 91 -8.11 11.91 1.26
CA VAL A 91 -7.65 10.97 2.29
C VAL A 91 -8.19 11.39 3.66
N THR A 92 -8.04 12.66 4.04
CA THR A 92 -8.38 13.12 5.39
C THR A 92 -9.88 13.08 5.68
N ARG A 93 -10.74 13.44 4.71
CA ARG A 93 -12.21 13.40 4.86
C ARG A 93 -12.78 11.99 5.05
N PRO A 94 -12.45 10.97 4.24
CA PRO A 94 -12.93 9.63 4.52
C PRO A 94 -12.29 9.03 5.77
N MET A 95 -11.04 9.37 6.09
CA MET A 95 -10.38 8.85 7.29
C MET A 95 -10.97 9.43 8.58
N SER A 96 -11.45 10.68 8.58
CA SER A 96 -12.12 11.27 9.76
C SER A 96 -13.44 10.58 10.13
N VAL A 97 -14.05 9.88 9.17
CA VAL A 97 -15.25 9.05 9.40
C VAL A 97 -14.91 7.56 9.47
N HIS A 98 -13.65 7.22 9.76
CA HIS A 98 -13.16 5.85 9.93
C HIS A 98 -13.39 4.93 8.71
N MET A 99 -13.35 5.49 7.50
CA MET A 99 -13.40 4.69 6.28
C MET A 99 -12.13 3.80 6.17
N PRO A 100 -12.26 2.51 5.86
CA PRO A 100 -11.12 1.62 5.70
C PRO A 100 -10.18 2.06 4.58
N ALA A 101 -8.87 1.87 4.76
CA ALA A 101 -7.85 2.27 3.80
C ALA A 101 -8.07 1.69 2.39
N ALA A 102 -8.54 0.43 2.30
CA ALA A 102 -8.86 -0.22 1.03
C ALA A 102 -9.84 0.61 0.18
N LYS A 103 -10.89 1.14 0.80
CA LYS A 103 -11.90 1.97 0.12
C LYS A 103 -11.40 3.36 -0.24
N ILE A 104 -10.48 3.91 0.56
CA ILE A 104 -9.80 5.17 0.23
C ILE A 104 -8.91 4.96 -1.00
N CYS A 105 -8.09 3.91 -1.02
CA CYS A 105 -7.22 3.59 -2.16
C CYS A 105 -8.02 3.30 -3.45
N GLU A 106 -9.17 2.62 -3.37
CA GLU A 106 -10.07 2.43 -4.52
C GLU A 106 -10.57 3.77 -5.11
N LYS A 107 -10.85 4.76 -4.26
CA LYS A 107 -11.24 6.10 -4.71
C LYS A 107 -10.07 6.84 -5.34
N LEU A 108 -8.90 6.80 -4.70
CA LEU A 108 -7.67 7.41 -5.20
C LEU A 108 -7.27 6.84 -6.57
N LYS A 109 -7.43 5.52 -6.78
CA LYS A 109 -7.20 4.85 -8.08
C LYS A 109 -7.98 5.48 -9.22
N LYS A 110 -9.21 5.95 -8.96
CA LYS A 110 -10.07 6.58 -9.97
C LYS A 110 -9.61 8.00 -10.32
N MET A 111 -8.91 8.67 -9.41
CA MET A 111 -8.34 9.99 -9.63
C MET A 111 -6.97 9.90 -10.31
N ASP A 112 -6.14 8.98 -9.83
CA ASP A 112 -4.79 8.74 -10.33
C ASP A 112 -4.47 7.23 -10.21
N SER A 113 -4.39 6.55 -11.35
CA SER A 113 -4.07 5.12 -11.38
C SER A 113 -2.65 4.83 -10.90
N GLN A 114 -1.74 5.80 -11.01
CA GLN A 114 -0.33 5.65 -10.65
C GLN A 114 -0.14 5.34 -9.16
N ILE A 115 -1.06 5.80 -8.30
CA ILE A 115 -1.07 5.51 -6.86
C ILE A 115 -1.10 4.01 -6.61
N CYS A 116 -1.92 3.28 -7.37
CA CYS A 116 -2.11 1.85 -7.23
C CYS A 116 -1.15 0.98 -8.05
N GLU A 117 -0.41 1.61 -8.97
CA GLU A 117 0.67 0.98 -9.71
C GLU A 117 1.95 0.85 -8.86
N LEU A 118 2.05 1.62 -7.76
CA LEU A 118 3.13 1.46 -6.78
C LEU A 118 3.03 0.08 -6.12
N LYS A 119 4.10 -0.70 -6.27
CA LYS A 119 4.30 -1.99 -5.62
C LYS A 119 5.56 -1.95 -4.78
N TYR A 120 5.52 -2.60 -3.61
CA TYR A 120 6.74 -2.87 -2.90
C TYR A 120 7.62 -3.76 -3.78
N GLU A 121 8.91 -3.52 -3.74
CA GLU A 121 9.83 -4.42 -4.39
C GLU A 121 9.72 -5.76 -3.66
N LYS A 122 9.17 -6.76 -4.35
CA LYS A 122 9.12 -8.12 -3.84
C LYS A 122 10.55 -8.49 -3.49
N LYS A 123 10.84 -8.60 -2.19
CA LYS A 123 12.11 -9.18 -1.74
C LYS A 123 12.20 -10.53 -2.44
N LEU A 124 13.33 -10.76 -3.14
CA LEU A 124 13.60 -12.09 -3.66
C LEU A 124 13.68 -13.00 -2.44
N ASP A 125 12.67 -13.83 -2.25
CA ASP A 125 12.74 -14.89 -1.29
C ASP A 125 13.74 -15.91 -1.84
N LEU A 126 14.99 -15.77 -1.40
CA LEU A 126 16.11 -16.60 -1.83
C LEU A 126 15.90 -18.07 -1.47
N ALA A 127 14.91 -18.40 -0.64
CA ALA A 127 14.50 -19.76 -0.33
C ALA A 127 13.62 -20.39 -1.43
N SER A 128 12.76 -19.61 -2.08
CA SER A 128 11.87 -20.09 -3.15
C SER A 128 12.42 -19.87 -4.56
N VAL A 129 13.36 -18.93 -4.73
CA VAL A 129 13.98 -18.63 -6.02
C VAL A 129 15.19 -19.52 -6.28
N ASP A 130 15.15 -20.25 -7.40
CA ASP A 130 16.30 -21.01 -7.88
C ASP A 130 17.35 -20.07 -8.49
N LEU A 131 18.29 -19.64 -7.66
CA LEU A 131 19.42 -18.77 -8.04
C LEU A 131 20.26 -19.34 -9.18
N SER A 132 20.25 -20.66 -9.40
CA SER A 132 20.97 -21.29 -10.51
C SER A 132 20.35 -20.97 -11.87
N LYS A 133 19.07 -20.56 -11.93
CA LYS A 133 18.36 -20.18 -13.17
C LYS A 133 18.45 -18.71 -13.51
N MET A 134 18.83 -17.86 -12.55
CA MET A 134 18.97 -16.42 -12.76
C MET A 134 20.17 -16.09 -13.65
N ARG A 135 20.17 -14.94 -14.32
CA ARG A 135 21.33 -14.47 -15.09
C ARG A 135 22.39 -13.90 -14.15
N VAL A 136 23.66 -13.98 -14.52
CA VAL A 136 24.77 -13.40 -13.71
C VAL A 136 24.54 -11.91 -13.42
N ALA A 137 23.94 -11.17 -14.36
CA ALA A 137 23.58 -9.77 -14.15
C ALA A 137 22.57 -9.57 -13.00
N GLU A 138 21.57 -10.46 -12.88
CA GLU A 138 20.56 -10.39 -11.83
C GLU A 138 21.17 -10.78 -10.48
N LEU A 139 22.06 -11.78 -10.45
CA LEU A 139 22.81 -12.15 -9.24
C LEU A 139 23.69 -10.98 -8.74
N LYS A 140 24.36 -10.26 -9.66
CA LYS A 140 25.12 -9.05 -9.32
C LYS A 140 24.24 -7.92 -8.78
N GLN A 141 23.02 -7.76 -9.30
CA GLN A 141 22.06 -6.77 -8.78
C GLN A 141 21.63 -7.09 -7.35
N ILE A 142 21.47 -8.37 -6.98
CA ILE A 142 21.17 -8.78 -5.59
C ILE A 142 22.28 -8.34 -4.65
N LEU A 143 23.54 -8.68 -4.97
CA LEU A 143 24.70 -8.30 -4.16
C LEU A 143 24.82 -6.78 -4.05
N HIS A 144 24.69 -6.05 -5.17
CA HIS A 144 24.73 -4.59 -5.15
C HIS A 144 23.59 -3.97 -4.32
N GLY A 145 22.39 -4.57 -4.34
CA GLY A 145 21.27 -4.16 -3.49
C GLY A 145 21.55 -4.29 -1.99
N TRP A 146 22.46 -5.19 -1.61
CA TRP A 146 22.96 -5.34 -0.24
C TRP A 146 24.21 -4.51 0.07
N GLY A 147 24.74 -3.78 -0.92
CA GLY A 147 26.02 -3.09 -0.82
C GLY A 147 27.23 -4.02 -0.86
N GLU A 148 27.04 -5.26 -1.30
CA GLU A 148 28.06 -6.30 -1.37
C GLU A 148 28.61 -6.42 -2.80
N GLU A 149 29.90 -6.70 -2.91
CA GLU A 149 30.57 -6.87 -4.21
C GLU A 149 31.45 -8.12 -4.16
N CYS A 150 31.21 -9.07 -5.07
CA CYS A 150 32.06 -10.24 -5.17
C CYS A 150 33.31 -9.96 -6.01
N ARG A 151 34.44 -9.72 -5.33
CA ARG A 151 35.75 -9.52 -5.99
C ARG A 151 36.42 -10.81 -6.47
N ALA A 152 36.02 -11.95 -5.92
CA ALA A 152 36.62 -13.26 -6.20
C ALA A 152 35.70 -14.22 -6.99
N CYS A 153 34.54 -13.77 -7.48
CA CYS A 153 33.61 -14.61 -8.24
C CYS A 153 33.96 -14.61 -9.73
N ALA A 154 34.47 -15.72 -10.24
CA ALA A 154 34.77 -15.92 -11.66
C ALA A 154 33.61 -16.61 -12.38
N GLU A 155 32.96 -17.56 -11.70
CA GLU A 155 31.88 -18.37 -12.27
C GLU A 155 30.52 -18.03 -11.68
N LYS A 156 29.45 -18.37 -12.41
CA LYS A 156 28.08 -18.16 -11.97
C LYS A 156 27.80 -18.81 -10.60
N ILE A 157 28.40 -19.97 -10.34
CA ILE A 157 28.18 -20.72 -9.11
C ILE A 157 28.75 -19.98 -7.88
N ASP A 158 29.84 -19.23 -8.07
CA ASP A 158 30.45 -18.41 -7.00
C ASP A 158 29.48 -17.33 -6.53
N TYR A 159 28.81 -16.65 -7.46
CA TYR A 159 27.79 -15.64 -7.14
C TYR A 159 26.60 -16.28 -6.40
N VAL A 160 26.15 -17.46 -6.83
CA VAL A 160 25.04 -18.17 -6.16
C VAL A 160 25.42 -18.56 -4.73
N ASN A 161 26.63 -19.08 -4.52
CA ASN A 161 27.10 -19.49 -3.20
C ASN A 161 27.25 -18.30 -2.26
N LEU A 162 27.84 -17.20 -2.74
CA LEU A 162 27.97 -15.97 -1.95
C LEU A 162 26.60 -15.42 -1.54
N ILE A 163 25.63 -15.40 -2.47
CA ILE A 163 24.27 -14.93 -2.18
C ILE A 163 23.62 -15.82 -1.12
N LYS A 164 23.79 -17.15 -1.19
CA LYS A 164 23.25 -18.07 -0.16
C LYS A 164 23.91 -17.89 1.21
N GLU A 165 25.20 -17.58 1.25
CA GLU A 165 25.92 -17.32 2.49
C GLU A 165 25.48 -16.00 3.16
N LEU A 166 25.25 -14.98 2.34
CA LEU A 166 24.85 -13.65 2.81
C LEU A 166 23.34 -13.53 3.08
N ALA A 167 22.51 -14.34 2.41
CA ALA A 167 21.05 -14.31 2.51
C ALA A 167 20.53 -14.26 3.96
N PRO A 168 21.00 -15.09 4.92
CA PRO A 168 20.49 -15.07 6.28
C PRO A 168 20.76 -13.75 7.02
N LYS A 169 21.90 -13.10 6.71
CA LYS A 169 22.26 -11.80 7.32
C LYS A 169 21.29 -10.70 6.87
N TYR A 170 20.93 -10.67 5.59
CA TYR A 170 20.05 -9.65 5.04
C TYR A 170 18.56 -9.97 5.21
N ALA A 171 18.21 -11.25 5.37
CA ALA A 171 16.86 -11.67 5.75
C ALA A 171 16.48 -11.19 7.17
N ALA A 172 17.44 -11.19 8.10
CA ALA A 172 17.22 -10.75 9.48
C ALA A 172 17.28 -9.21 9.67
N THR A 173 18.04 -8.51 8.84
CA THR A 173 18.32 -7.06 9.00
C THR A 173 17.27 -6.15 8.37
N HIS A 174 16.36 -6.70 7.55
CA HIS A 174 15.15 -6.01 7.14
C HIS A 174 13.95 -6.70 7.78
N PRO A 175 13.64 -6.36 9.06
CA PRO A 175 12.50 -6.91 9.74
C PRO A 175 11.29 -6.82 8.83
N GLN A 176 10.58 -7.93 8.78
CA GLN A 176 9.22 -8.00 8.29
C GLN A 176 8.46 -6.78 8.82
N THR A 177 7.97 -5.93 7.92
CA THR A 177 6.74 -5.19 8.24
C THR A 177 5.60 -6.17 7.98
N GLU A 178 5.56 -7.26 8.74
CA GLU A 178 4.37 -8.09 8.90
C GLU A 178 3.79 -7.74 10.26
N LEU A 179 2.88 -6.76 10.27
CA LEU A 179 1.66 -6.79 11.09
C LEU A 179 0.64 -5.79 10.54
#